data_AF-A0A9W6U2Z7-F1
#
_entry.id   AF-A0A9W6U2Z7-F1
#
_cell.length_a   1.000
_cell.length_b   1.000
_cell.length_c   1.000
_cell.angle_alpha   90.00
_cell.angle_beta   90.00
_cell.angle_gamma   90.00
#
_symmetry.space_group_name_H-M   'P 1'
#
loop_
_entity.id
_entity.type
_entity.pdbx_description
1 polymer ?
#
loop_
_entity_poly.entity_id
_entity_poly.type
_entity_poly.pdbx_seq_one_letter_code
_entity_poly.pdbx_strand_id
1 'polypeptide(L)'
;MQESAKFNAFVTMLNISVLLFVVAFGSTEVDTVYWEPFMPAGIHGVMTGAGVVFFAYLGFDMVACLAEEVNEPQRTLPKGIIGSLLISMTIYVGVSLVVTGMAPVDILGSDVPLVNAFMFHDAPWAGRVVSFGSIFGLTTAAFTCLMGQPRIFYQMAKDGLLPSLFAKLHYRTHVPVASTVFTGILVASIALVFDLDFLANVISCGTLQVFTFVNAGVLLLRMRPSLGGVEVVHRVLLYVASCFALSLSFVFDLPWTNQCAFVMMVIASFMYIYRLGKLRCAMIYSLWWGD
;
A
#
# COMPACT_ATOMS: atom_id res chain seq x y z
N MET A 1 -24.27 -3.03 -1.08
CA MET A 1 -22.95 -3.35 -0.51
C MET A 1 -22.65 -4.84 -0.50
N GLN A 2 -23.56 -5.73 -0.06
CA GLN A 2 -23.33 -7.19 -0.13
C GLN A 2 -23.00 -7.69 -1.55
N GLU A 3 -23.67 -7.17 -2.58
CA GLU A 3 -23.36 -7.49 -3.97
C GLU A 3 -21.97 -7.00 -4.41
N SER A 4 -21.52 -5.84 -3.93
CA SER A 4 -20.16 -5.32 -4.18
C SER A 4 -19.08 -6.15 -3.47
N ALA A 5 -19.34 -6.63 -2.25
CA ALA A 5 -18.42 -7.48 -1.51
C ALA A 5 -18.27 -8.86 -2.16
N LYS A 6 -19.37 -9.47 -2.62
CA LYS A 6 -19.34 -10.74 -3.37
C LYS A 6 -18.56 -10.60 -4.68
N PHE A 7 -18.79 -9.51 -5.41
CA PHE A 7 -18.05 -9.21 -6.64
C PHE A 7 -16.55 -9.07 -6.37
N ASN A 8 -16.16 -8.30 -5.35
CA ASN A 8 -14.76 -8.11 -5.00
C ASN A 8 -14.11 -9.44 -4.54
N ALA A 9 -14.83 -10.25 -3.76
CA ALA A 9 -14.37 -11.58 -3.37
C ALA A 9 -14.16 -12.51 -4.57
N PHE A 10 -15.10 -12.51 -5.52
CA PHE A 10 -14.99 -13.30 -6.76
C PHE A 10 -13.74 -12.92 -7.56
N VAL A 11 -13.50 -11.63 -7.77
CA VAL A 11 -12.32 -11.18 -8.52
C VAL A 11 -11.02 -11.47 -7.76
N THR A 12 -11.01 -11.31 -6.43
CA THR A 12 -9.85 -11.66 -5.61
C THR A 12 -9.54 -13.15 -5.69
N MET A 13 -10.55 -14.03 -5.63
CA MET A 13 -10.37 -15.48 -5.81
C MET A 13 -9.83 -15.83 -7.20
N LEU A 14 -10.30 -15.13 -8.24
CA LEU A 14 -9.77 -15.28 -9.60
C LEU A 14 -8.28 -14.91 -9.65
N ASN A 15 -7.89 -13.77 -9.07
CA ASN A 15 -6.48 -13.34 -9.02
C ASN A 15 -5.60 -14.35 -8.28
N ILE A 16 -6.05 -14.81 -7.11
CA ILE A 16 -5.34 -15.82 -6.33
C ILE A 16 -5.20 -17.11 -7.17
N SER A 17 -6.24 -17.52 -7.88
CA SER A 17 -6.21 -18.71 -8.74
C SER A 17 -5.17 -18.58 -9.85
N VAL A 18 -5.02 -17.39 -10.45
CA VAL A 18 -3.99 -17.12 -11.46
C VAL A 18 -2.59 -17.20 -10.85
N LEU A 19 -2.36 -16.63 -9.67
CA LEU A 19 -1.06 -16.72 -9.00
C LEU A 19 -0.72 -18.16 -8.58
N LEU A 20 -1.70 -18.91 -8.08
CA LEU A 20 -1.53 -20.32 -7.76
C LEU A 20 -1.25 -21.16 -9.01
N PHE A 21 -1.87 -20.83 -10.15
CA PHE A 21 -1.54 -21.44 -11.44
C PHE A 21 -0.08 -21.16 -11.83
N VAL A 22 0.40 -19.92 -11.67
CA VAL A 22 1.81 -19.57 -11.93
C VAL A 22 2.74 -20.41 -11.06
N VAL A 23 2.45 -20.52 -9.76
CA VAL A 23 3.27 -21.33 -8.85
C VAL A 23 3.24 -22.81 -9.23
N ALA A 24 2.06 -23.38 -9.45
CA ALA A 24 1.90 -24.81 -9.74
C ALA A 24 2.52 -25.19 -11.09
N PHE A 25 2.17 -24.49 -12.16
CA PHE A 25 2.66 -24.80 -13.50
C PHE A 25 4.12 -24.36 -13.66
N GLY A 26 4.47 -23.15 -13.22
CA GLY A 26 5.83 -22.65 -13.30
C GLY A 26 6.83 -23.49 -12.49
N SER A 27 6.41 -24.10 -11.36
CA SER A 27 7.30 -24.97 -10.58
C SER A 27 7.82 -26.20 -11.33
N THR A 28 7.13 -26.62 -12.40
CA THR A 28 7.57 -27.74 -13.24
C THR A 28 8.70 -27.36 -14.20
N GLU A 29 8.87 -26.07 -14.47
CA GLU A 29 9.84 -25.50 -15.41
C GLU A 29 10.98 -24.76 -14.68
N VAL A 30 11.15 -25.02 -13.38
CA VAL A 30 12.21 -24.39 -12.57
C VAL A 30 13.54 -25.10 -12.77
N ASP A 31 14.56 -24.34 -13.16
CA ASP A 31 15.96 -24.75 -13.16
C ASP A 31 16.73 -23.95 -12.08
N THR A 32 17.33 -24.67 -11.15
CA THR A 32 18.09 -24.08 -10.04
C THR A 32 19.35 -23.35 -10.49
N VAL A 33 19.83 -23.60 -11.72
CA VAL A 33 20.98 -22.90 -12.30
C VAL A 33 20.75 -21.38 -12.34
N TYR A 34 19.52 -20.92 -12.54
CA TYR A 34 19.19 -19.49 -12.57
C TYR A 34 19.22 -18.80 -11.20
N TRP A 35 19.31 -19.58 -10.12
CA TRP A 35 19.51 -19.03 -8.77
C TRP A 35 20.99 -18.80 -8.45
N GLU A 36 21.92 -19.09 -9.36
CA GLU A 36 23.34 -18.83 -9.13
C GLU A 36 23.86 -17.66 -10.00
N PRO A 37 24.39 -16.58 -9.39
CA PRO A 37 24.46 -16.29 -7.96
C PRO A 37 23.12 -15.80 -7.37
N PHE A 38 22.74 -16.25 -6.17
CA PHE A 38 21.44 -15.93 -5.57
C PHE A 38 21.31 -14.44 -5.18
N MET A 39 22.43 -13.82 -4.83
CA MET A 39 22.51 -12.41 -4.43
C MET A 39 23.60 -11.69 -5.23
N PRO A 40 23.39 -11.44 -6.54
CA PRO A 40 24.40 -10.80 -7.39
C PRO A 40 24.75 -9.39 -6.89
N ALA A 41 23.78 -8.66 -6.37
CA ALA A 41 23.93 -7.32 -5.80
C ALA A 41 24.21 -7.32 -4.27
N GLY A 42 24.47 -8.50 -3.69
CA GLY A 42 24.70 -8.67 -2.26
C GLY A 42 23.51 -8.25 -1.38
N ILE A 43 23.76 -8.07 -0.08
CA ILE A 43 22.74 -7.68 0.91
C ILE A 43 22.15 -6.30 0.59
N HIS A 44 22.96 -5.40 0.03
CA HIS A 44 22.49 -4.06 -0.35
C HIS A 44 21.36 -4.13 -1.38
N GLY A 45 21.52 -4.90 -2.47
CA GLY A 45 20.46 -5.09 -3.45
C GLY A 45 19.21 -5.75 -2.90
N VAL A 46 19.35 -6.67 -1.93
CA VAL A 46 18.20 -7.26 -1.22
C VAL A 46 17.44 -6.20 -0.43
N MET A 47 18.13 -5.30 0.26
CA MET A 47 17.49 -4.21 1.02
C MET A 47 16.78 -3.20 0.12
N THR A 48 17.42 -2.80 -0.98
CA THR A 48 16.80 -1.91 -1.97
C THR A 48 15.56 -2.58 -2.59
N GLY A 49 15.69 -3.84 -3.03
CA GLY A 49 14.58 -4.62 -3.59
C GLY A 49 13.42 -4.80 -2.61
N ALA A 50 13.70 -5.07 -1.34
CA ALA A 50 12.68 -5.19 -0.30
C ALA A 50 11.87 -3.90 -0.14
N GLY A 51 12.50 -2.73 -0.24
CA GLY A 51 11.80 -1.44 -0.20
C GLY A 51 10.92 -1.19 -1.44
N VAL A 52 11.34 -1.63 -2.62
CA VAL A 52 10.50 -1.56 -3.83
C VAL A 52 9.30 -2.51 -3.71
N VAL A 53 9.56 -3.78 -3.37
CA VAL A 53 8.54 -4.83 -3.25
C VAL A 53 7.56 -4.57 -2.11
N PHE A 54 7.91 -3.73 -1.12
CA PHE A 54 6.98 -3.26 -0.10
C PHE A 54 5.69 -2.66 -0.70
N PHE A 55 5.76 -2.05 -1.89
CA PHE A 55 4.60 -1.56 -2.63
C PHE A 55 3.54 -2.65 -2.82
N ALA A 56 3.95 -3.89 -3.10
CA ALA A 56 3.04 -5.01 -3.33
C ALA A 56 2.26 -5.44 -2.08
N TYR A 57 2.73 -5.05 -0.89
CA TYR A 57 2.08 -5.33 0.40
C TYR A 57 1.14 -4.23 0.85
N LEU A 58 1.05 -3.11 0.13
CA LEU A 58 0.15 -2.02 0.48
C LEU A 58 -1.32 -2.43 0.31
N GLY A 59 -2.18 -1.91 1.20
CA GLY A 59 -3.62 -2.15 1.17
C GLY A 59 -4.18 -2.93 2.35
N PHE A 60 -3.35 -3.54 3.20
CA PHE A 60 -3.83 -4.20 4.43
C PHE A 60 -4.48 -3.20 5.40
N ASP A 61 -4.05 -1.95 5.38
CA ASP A 61 -4.56 -0.83 6.18
C ASP A 61 -5.95 -0.36 5.73
N MET A 62 -6.30 -0.57 4.46
CA MET A 62 -7.66 -0.28 3.94
C MET A 62 -8.73 -1.12 4.65
N VAL A 63 -8.38 -2.29 5.18
CA VAL A 63 -9.29 -3.10 6.00
C VAL A 63 -9.73 -2.33 7.24
N ALA A 64 -8.86 -1.49 7.82
CA ALA A 64 -9.20 -0.67 8.97
C ALA A 64 -10.21 0.43 8.64
N CYS A 65 -10.27 0.90 7.38
CA CYS A 65 -11.29 1.85 6.92
C CYS A 65 -12.70 1.25 6.87
N LEU A 66 -12.82 -0.08 6.95
CA LEU A 66 -14.09 -0.80 6.98
C LEU A 66 -14.52 -1.17 8.40
N ALA A 67 -13.87 -0.62 9.43
CA ALA A 67 -14.18 -0.92 10.83
C ALA A 67 -15.65 -0.69 11.20
N GLU A 68 -16.31 0.29 10.59
CA GLU A 68 -17.73 0.60 10.80
C GLU A 68 -18.69 -0.41 10.14
N GLU A 69 -18.21 -1.18 9.16
CA GLU A 69 -18.99 -2.14 8.38
C GLU A 69 -18.83 -3.59 8.89
N VAL A 70 -17.98 -3.81 9.89
CA VAL A 70 -17.60 -5.15 10.38
C VAL A 70 -18.20 -5.43 11.75
N ASN A 71 -18.79 -6.62 11.91
CA ASN A 71 -19.24 -7.12 13.21
C ASN A 71 -18.03 -7.47 14.11
N GLU A 72 -18.04 -6.99 15.35
CA GLU A 72 -16.96 -7.18 16.34
C GLU A 72 -15.57 -6.76 15.80
N PRO A 73 -15.38 -5.47 15.45
CA PRO A 73 -14.17 -5.01 14.77
C PRO A 73 -12.89 -5.26 15.59
N GLN A 74 -12.98 -5.29 16.92
CA GLN A 74 -11.84 -5.52 17.82
C GLN A 74 -11.17 -6.89 17.62
N ARG A 75 -11.92 -7.90 17.16
CA ARG A 75 -11.38 -9.25 16.92
C ARG A 75 -11.29 -9.58 15.44
N THR A 76 -12.23 -9.11 14.64
CA THR A 76 -12.31 -9.43 13.22
C THR A 76 -11.25 -8.68 12.41
N LEU A 77 -11.00 -7.40 12.68
CA LEU A 77 -10.01 -6.61 11.92
C LEU A 77 -8.58 -7.13 12.11
N PRO A 78 -8.07 -7.39 13.34
CA PRO A 78 -6.70 -7.89 13.49
C PRO A 78 -6.48 -9.23 12.80
N LYS A 79 -7.46 -10.15 12.88
CA LYS A 79 -7.40 -11.45 12.20
C LYS A 79 -7.41 -11.30 10.67
N GLY A 80 -8.23 -10.38 10.14
CA GLY A 80 -8.29 -10.09 8.71
C GLY A 80 -6.98 -9.51 8.18
N ILE A 81 -6.40 -8.54 8.89
CA ILE A 81 -5.13 -7.90 8.52
C ILE A 81 -3.99 -8.92 8.53
N ILE A 82 -3.79 -9.65 9.64
CA ILE A 82 -2.69 -10.61 9.75
C ILE A 82 -2.89 -11.79 8.80
N GLY A 83 -4.12 -12.31 8.69
CA GLY A 83 -4.43 -13.43 7.81
C GLY A 83 -4.21 -13.10 6.33
N SER A 84 -4.67 -11.93 5.88
CA SER A 84 -4.44 -11.50 4.49
C SER A 84 -2.95 -11.30 4.18
N LEU A 85 -2.19 -10.70 5.10
CA LEU A 85 -0.74 -10.52 4.95
C LEU A 85 0.03 -11.84 4.86
N LEU A 86 -0.29 -12.83 5.70
CA LEU A 86 0.39 -14.12 5.67
C LEU A 86 0.09 -14.91 4.38
N ILE A 87 -1.16 -14.87 3.93
CA ILE A 87 -1.57 -15.50 2.66
C ILE A 87 -0.86 -14.83 1.48
N SER A 88 -0.87 -13.49 1.40
CA SER A 88 -0.21 -12.78 0.31
C SER A 88 1.30 -12.99 0.33
N MET A 89 1.93 -12.95 1.51
CA MET A 89 3.36 -13.22 1.68
C MET A 89 3.75 -14.59 1.15
N THR A 90 2.99 -15.64 1.49
CA THR A 90 3.27 -17.01 1.05
C THR A 90 3.18 -17.12 -0.47
N ILE A 91 2.14 -16.54 -1.08
CA ILE A 91 1.94 -16.56 -2.53
C ILE A 91 3.06 -15.76 -3.22
N TYR A 92 3.38 -14.57 -2.73
CA TYR A 92 4.41 -13.72 -3.34
C TYR A 92 5.80 -14.36 -3.29
N VAL A 93 6.18 -14.96 -2.16
CA VAL A 93 7.45 -15.70 -2.07
C VAL A 93 7.45 -16.88 -3.03
N GLY A 94 6.35 -17.64 -3.11
CA GLY A 94 6.21 -18.75 -4.05
C GLY A 94 6.35 -18.32 -5.51
N VAL A 95 5.66 -17.25 -5.90
CA VAL A 95 5.74 -16.69 -7.26
C VAL A 95 7.15 -16.19 -7.55
N SER A 96 7.79 -15.46 -6.63
CA SER A 96 9.15 -14.96 -6.83
C SER A 96 10.15 -16.09 -7.03
N LEU A 97 10.11 -17.15 -6.20
CA LEU A 97 11.01 -18.30 -6.34
C LEU A 97 10.82 -19.04 -7.67
N VAL A 98 9.56 -19.25 -8.07
CA VAL A 98 9.24 -19.93 -9.33
C VAL A 98 9.69 -19.09 -10.53
N VAL A 99 9.32 -17.81 -10.57
CA VAL A 99 9.63 -16.94 -11.72
C VAL A 99 11.14 -16.75 -11.88
N THR A 100 11.90 -16.52 -10.80
CA THR A 100 13.37 -16.42 -10.88
C THR A 100 14.05 -17.75 -11.19
N GLY A 101 13.39 -18.87 -10.90
CA GLY A 101 13.85 -20.21 -11.27
C GLY A 101 13.47 -20.63 -12.69
N MET A 102 12.55 -19.93 -13.36
CA MET A 102 12.16 -20.24 -14.74
C MET A 102 13.08 -19.61 -15.78
N ALA A 103 13.57 -18.38 -15.53
CA ALA A 103 14.37 -17.67 -16.52
C ALA A 103 15.37 -16.74 -15.83
N PRO A 104 16.52 -16.45 -16.48
CA PRO A 104 17.48 -15.48 -15.97
C PRO A 104 16.86 -14.07 -15.93
N VAL A 105 17.29 -13.28 -14.94
CA VAL A 105 16.72 -11.95 -14.63
C VAL A 105 16.72 -11.01 -15.84
N ASP A 106 17.73 -11.09 -16.70
CA ASP A 106 17.85 -10.28 -17.91
C ASP A 106 16.72 -10.52 -18.93
N ILE A 107 16.19 -11.75 -18.98
CA ILE A 107 15.10 -12.13 -19.91
C ILE A 107 13.73 -11.79 -19.31
N LEU A 108 13.59 -11.89 -17.99
CA LEU A 108 12.35 -11.54 -17.29
C LEU A 108 11.96 -10.08 -17.56
N GLY A 109 12.92 -9.16 -17.48
CA GLY A 109 12.67 -7.73 -17.64
C GLY A 109 11.79 -7.13 -16.54
N SER A 110 11.47 -5.83 -16.66
CA SER A 110 10.70 -5.08 -15.66
C SER A 110 9.19 -5.14 -15.88
N ASP A 111 8.73 -5.16 -17.14
CA ASP A 111 7.34 -4.79 -17.45
C ASP A 111 6.37 -5.96 -17.27
N VAL A 112 6.71 -7.13 -17.80
CA VAL A 112 5.84 -8.33 -17.81
C VAL A 112 6.60 -9.62 -17.44
N PRO A 113 7.30 -9.67 -16.29
CA PRO A 113 8.21 -10.76 -15.94
C PRO A 113 7.53 -12.13 -15.90
N LEU A 114 6.29 -12.21 -15.39
CA LEU A 114 5.55 -13.47 -15.32
C LEU A 114 5.24 -14.03 -16.73
N VAL A 115 4.94 -13.17 -17.70
CA VAL A 115 4.62 -13.58 -19.06
C VAL A 115 5.89 -14.01 -19.78
N ASN A 116 6.97 -13.22 -19.62
CA ASN A 116 8.27 -13.50 -20.22
C ASN A 116 8.85 -14.84 -19.74
N ALA A 117 8.65 -15.19 -18.46
CA ALA A 117 9.05 -16.49 -17.92
C ALA A 117 8.40 -17.67 -18.69
N PHE A 118 7.10 -17.61 -18.97
CA PHE A 118 6.42 -18.67 -19.74
C PHE A 118 6.75 -18.65 -21.23
N MET A 119 7.04 -17.46 -21.79
CA MET A 119 7.48 -17.33 -23.17
C MET A 119 8.88 -17.95 -23.38
N PHE A 120 9.76 -17.86 -22.38
CA PHE A 120 11.09 -18.46 -22.43
C PHE A 120 11.06 -20.00 -22.52
N HIS A 121 10.04 -20.63 -21.93
CA HIS A 121 9.81 -22.08 -21.96
C HIS A 121 8.86 -22.53 -23.08
N ASP A 122 8.71 -21.74 -24.14
CA ASP A 122 7.82 -22.05 -25.27
C ASP A 122 6.35 -22.37 -24.87
N ALA A 123 5.87 -21.77 -23.76
CA ALA A 123 4.51 -21.96 -23.22
C ALA A 123 3.63 -20.69 -23.38
N PRO A 124 3.37 -20.19 -24.60
CA PRO A 124 2.64 -18.94 -24.83
C PRO A 124 1.16 -19.01 -24.41
N TRP A 125 0.60 -20.21 -24.29
CA TRP A 125 -0.76 -20.40 -23.77
C TRP A 125 -0.85 -20.03 -22.27
N ALA A 126 0.16 -20.41 -21.48
CA ALA A 126 0.23 -20.09 -20.06
C ALA A 126 0.45 -18.59 -19.86
N GLY A 127 1.34 -17.99 -20.66
CA GLY A 127 1.54 -16.54 -20.70
C GLY A 127 0.24 -15.78 -20.95
N ARG A 128 -0.59 -16.20 -21.93
CA ARG A 128 -1.90 -15.57 -22.21
C ARG A 128 -2.89 -15.69 -21.05
N VAL A 129 -2.95 -16.82 -20.36
CA VAL A 129 -3.81 -17.02 -19.17
C VAL A 129 -3.40 -16.03 -18.08
N VAL A 130 -2.10 -15.91 -17.83
CA VAL A 130 -1.56 -14.98 -16.82
C VAL A 130 -1.84 -13.53 -17.22
N SER A 131 -1.56 -13.13 -18.46
CA SER A 131 -1.84 -11.77 -18.94
C SER A 131 -3.32 -11.40 -18.78
N PHE A 132 -4.23 -12.31 -19.14
CA PHE A 132 -5.66 -12.09 -18.98
C PHE A 132 -6.00 -11.89 -17.49
N GLY A 133 -5.51 -12.78 -16.62
CA GLY A 133 -5.68 -12.65 -15.17
C GLY A 133 -5.15 -11.32 -14.61
N SER A 134 -3.96 -10.91 -15.02
CA SER A 134 -3.32 -9.65 -14.59
C SER A 134 -4.16 -8.43 -14.96
N ILE A 135 -4.79 -8.40 -16.14
CA ILE A 135 -5.65 -7.26 -16.54
C ILE A 135 -6.83 -7.10 -15.57
N PHE A 136 -7.55 -8.18 -15.27
CA PHE A 136 -8.67 -8.13 -14.31
C PHE A 136 -8.19 -7.79 -12.91
N GLY A 137 -7.06 -8.34 -12.49
CA GLY A 137 -6.51 -8.13 -11.16
C GLY A 137 -6.06 -6.70 -10.92
N LEU A 138 -5.25 -6.15 -11.83
CA LEU A 138 -4.76 -4.76 -11.76
C LEU A 138 -5.92 -3.77 -11.85
N THR A 139 -6.88 -4.00 -12.75
CA THR A 139 -8.07 -3.15 -12.88
C THR A 139 -8.87 -3.10 -11.59
N THR A 140 -9.10 -4.26 -10.96
CA THR A 140 -9.87 -4.34 -9.71
C THR A 140 -9.14 -3.73 -8.53
N ALA A 141 -7.81 -3.92 -8.44
CA ALA A 141 -6.98 -3.25 -7.45
C ALA A 141 -7.07 -1.72 -7.59
N ALA A 142 -6.94 -1.20 -8.82
CA ALA A 142 -7.05 0.24 -9.10
C ALA A 142 -8.42 0.79 -8.70
N PHE A 143 -9.52 0.12 -9.05
CA PHE A 143 -10.86 0.53 -8.62
C PHE A 143 -11.03 0.49 -7.10
N THR A 144 -10.49 -0.53 -6.44
CA THR A 144 -10.58 -0.66 -4.98
C THR A 144 -9.88 0.50 -4.27
N CYS A 145 -8.68 0.87 -4.71
CA CYS A 145 -7.94 2.02 -4.17
C CYS A 145 -8.72 3.34 -4.37
N LEU A 146 -9.36 3.51 -5.53
CA LEU A 146 -10.18 4.71 -5.82
C LEU A 146 -11.47 4.78 -5.00
N MET A 147 -11.98 3.67 -4.47
CA MET A 147 -13.17 3.67 -3.61
C MET A 147 -12.87 4.12 -2.17
N GLY A 148 -11.66 3.91 -1.67
CA GLY A 148 -11.26 4.31 -0.31
C GLY A 148 -11.04 5.82 -0.17
N GLN A 149 -10.37 6.42 -1.15
CA GLN A 149 -9.92 7.83 -1.09
C GLN A 149 -11.05 8.85 -0.83
N PRO A 150 -12.24 8.78 -1.48
CA PRO A 150 -13.30 9.77 -1.29
C PRO A 150 -13.86 9.78 0.14
N ARG A 151 -13.82 8.63 0.85
CA ARG A 151 -14.26 8.53 2.25
C ARG A 151 -13.33 9.28 3.19
N ILE A 152 -12.02 9.17 2.95
CA ILE A 152 -11.00 9.91 3.71
C ILE A 152 -11.21 11.42 3.52
N PHE A 153 -11.35 11.89 2.27
CA PHE A 153 -11.61 13.31 1.99
C PHE A 153 -12.92 13.82 2.58
N TYR A 154 -13.97 13.00 2.58
CA TYR A 154 -15.23 13.35 3.24
C TYR A 154 -15.06 13.54 4.75
N GLN A 155 -14.37 12.62 5.43
CA GLN A 155 -14.13 12.74 6.87
C GLN A 155 -13.22 13.94 7.19
N MET A 156 -12.15 14.14 6.40
CA MET A 156 -11.29 15.33 6.54
C MET A 156 -12.06 16.64 6.34
N ALA A 157 -13.02 16.68 5.40
CA ALA A 157 -13.86 17.85 5.19
C ALA A 157 -14.84 18.09 6.34
N LYS A 158 -15.37 17.03 6.95
CA LYS A 158 -16.18 17.12 8.18
C LYS A 158 -15.39 17.62 9.38
N ASP A 159 -14.13 17.22 9.48
CA ASP A 159 -13.21 17.66 10.53
C ASP A 159 -12.71 19.11 10.31
N GLY A 160 -13.15 19.76 9.22
CA GLY A 160 -12.78 21.13 8.86
C GLY A 160 -11.41 21.26 8.20
N LEU A 161 -10.78 20.14 7.81
CA LEU A 161 -9.43 20.11 7.22
C LEU A 161 -9.44 20.38 5.70
N LEU A 162 -10.57 20.12 5.05
CA LEU A 162 -10.78 20.36 3.61
C LEU A 162 -12.00 21.27 3.39
N PRO A 163 -12.09 21.95 2.22
CA PRO A 163 -13.25 22.77 1.87
C PRO A 163 -14.57 22.00 2.01
N SER A 164 -15.63 22.70 2.44
CA SER A 164 -16.97 22.12 2.64
C SER A 164 -17.58 21.47 1.39
N LEU A 165 -17.04 21.76 0.19
CA LEU A 165 -17.40 21.09 -1.06
C LEU A 165 -17.19 19.57 -0.98
N PHE A 166 -16.14 19.10 -0.32
CA PHE A 166 -15.82 17.67 -0.16
C PHE A 166 -16.70 16.98 0.89
N ALA A 167 -17.42 17.74 1.73
CA ALA A 167 -18.36 17.24 2.72
C ALA A 167 -19.79 17.05 2.16
N LYS A 168 -20.08 17.49 0.92
CA LYS A 168 -21.41 17.37 0.30
C LYS A 168 -21.63 15.96 -0.25
N LEU A 169 -22.65 15.28 0.27
CA LEU A 169 -23.11 13.99 -0.26
C LEU A 169 -24.20 14.19 -1.31
N HIS A 170 -24.19 13.33 -2.33
CA HIS A 170 -25.30 13.28 -3.28
C HIS A 170 -26.56 12.68 -2.63
N TYR A 171 -27.72 13.31 -2.87
CA TYR A 171 -28.99 12.98 -2.20
C TYR A 171 -29.45 11.53 -2.40
N ARG A 172 -29.20 10.94 -3.58
CA ARG A 172 -29.71 9.60 -3.94
C ARG A 172 -28.73 8.46 -3.66
N THR A 173 -27.43 8.71 -3.82
CA THR A 173 -26.39 7.67 -3.71
C THR A 173 -25.61 7.75 -2.40
N HIS A 174 -25.72 8.85 -1.65
CA HIS A 174 -24.93 9.13 -0.44
C HIS A 174 -23.40 9.04 -0.67
N VAL A 175 -22.95 9.27 -1.91
CA VAL A 175 -21.52 9.29 -2.28
C VAL A 175 -21.01 10.74 -2.38
N PRO A 176 -19.79 11.05 -1.90
CA PRO A 176 -19.17 12.37 -2.07
C PRO A 176 -18.63 12.55 -3.50
N VAL A 177 -19.51 12.94 -4.44
CA VAL A 177 -19.20 13.03 -5.88
C VAL A 177 -18.04 13.98 -6.17
N ALA A 178 -17.97 15.14 -5.50
CA ALA A 178 -16.90 16.10 -5.70
C ALA A 178 -15.51 15.50 -5.35
N SER A 179 -15.43 14.74 -4.25
CA SER A 179 -14.23 14.01 -3.84
C SER A 179 -13.84 12.96 -4.88
N THR A 180 -14.81 12.17 -5.37
CA THR A 180 -14.57 11.12 -6.37
C THR A 180 -14.04 11.70 -7.68
N VAL A 181 -14.66 12.75 -8.21
CA VAL A 181 -14.23 13.39 -9.47
C VAL A 181 -12.85 14.02 -9.30
N PHE A 182 -12.61 14.72 -8.20
CA PHE A 182 -11.30 15.32 -7.92
C PHE A 182 -10.20 14.25 -7.83
N THR A 183 -10.43 13.18 -7.08
CA THR A 183 -9.48 12.06 -7.00
C THR A 183 -9.25 11.42 -8.36
N GLY A 184 -10.30 11.16 -9.15
CA GLY A 184 -10.16 10.56 -10.47
C GLY A 184 -9.31 11.40 -11.42
N ILE A 185 -9.56 12.71 -11.49
CA ILE A 185 -8.77 13.65 -12.31
C ILE A 185 -7.32 13.69 -11.83
N LEU A 186 -7.10 13.76 -10.52
CA LEU A 186 -5.77 13.81 -9.93
C LEU A 186 -4.97 12.54 -10.23
N VAL A 187 -5.57 11.36 -10.01
CA VAL A 187 -4.92 10.06 -10.27
C VAL A 187 -4.64 9.89 -11.77
N ALA A 188 -5.58 10.25 -12.64
CA ALA A 188 -5.37 10.21 -14.10
C ALA A 188 -4.23 11.13 -14.54
N SER A 189 -4.14 12.34 -13.96
CA SER A 189 -3.07 13.29 -14.27
C SER A 189 -1.71 12.76 -13.82
N ILE A 190 -1.63 12.18 -12.61
CA ILE A 190 -0.39 11.60 -12.09
C ILE A 190 0.03 10.38 -12.94
N ALA A 191 -0.91 9.50 -13.27
CA ALA A 191 -0.65 8.31 -14.09
C ALA A 191 -0.20 8.63 -15.53
N LEU A 192 -0.53 9.81 -16.06
CA LEU A 192 -0.08 10.27 -17.39
C LEU A 192 1.33 10.88 -17.37
N VAL A 193 1.80 11.38 -16.23
CA VAL A 193 3.03 12.18 -16.14
C VAL A 193 4.20 11.37 -15.55
N PHE A 194 3.93 10.39 -14.70
CA PHE A 194 4.95 9.71 -13.92
C PHE A 194 4.98 8.20 -14.19
N ASP A 195 6.19 7.63 -14.22
CA ASP A 195 6.42 6.21 -14.45
C ASP A 195 6.15 5.36 -13.21
N LEU A 196 5.71 4.12 -13.42
CA LEU A 196 5.33 3.18 -12.36
C LEU A 196 6.43 3.04 -11.29
N ASP A 197 7.69 2.90 -11.69
CA ASP A 197 8.82 2.73 -10.77
C ASP A 197 8.99 3.95 -9.86
N PHE A 198 8.81 5.15 -10.40
CA PHE A 198 8.85 6.37 -9.61
C PHE A 198 7.71 6.40 -8.60
N LEU A 199 6.48 6.12 -9.03
CA LEU A 199 5.32 6.08 -8.12
C LEU A 199 5.49 5.02 -7.03
N ALA A 200 5.88 3.80 -7.38
CA ALA A 200 6.03 2.68 -6.45
C ALA A 200 7.05 3.04 -5.36
N ASN A 201 8.20 3.60 -5.74
CA ASN A 201 9.23 4.02 -4.81
C ASN A 201 8.76 5.14 -3.87
N VAL A 202 8.10 6.18 -4.41
CA VAL A 202 7.60 7.31 -3.61
C VAL A 202 6.50 6.85 -2.64
N ILE A 203 5.58 5.99 -3.08
CA ILE A 203 4.50 5.46 -2.25
C ILE A 203 5.04 4.53 -1.16
N SER A 204 5.96 3.61 -1.49
CA SER A 204 6.60 2.73 -0.51
C SER A 204 7.28 3.53 0.60
N CYS A 205 8.09 4.50 0.22
CA CYS A 205 8.78 5.37 1.16
C CYS A 205 7.80 6.21 2.01
N GLY A 206 6.79 6.80 1.36
CA GLY A 206 5.74 7.55 2.04
C GLY A 206 4.99 6.73 3.08
N THR A 207 4.66 5.48 2.74
CA THR A 207 3.88 4.61 3.62
C THR A 207 4.72 4.08 4.78
N LEU A 208 5.99 3.76 4.57
CA LEU A 208 6.93 3.44 5.68
C LEU A 208 7.04 4.60 6.67
N GLN A 209 7.03 5.84 6.18
CA GLN A 209 7.01 7.03 7.02
C GLN A 209 5.70 7.17 7.80
N VAL A 210 4.55 6.93 7.15
CA VAL A 210 3.25 6.90 7.82
C VAL A 210 3.22 5.84 8.93
N PHE A 211 3.73 4.63 8.68
CA PHE A 211 3.79 3.58 9.69
C PHE A 211 4.70 3.93 10.85
N THR A 212 5.80 4.64 10.60
CA THR A 212 6.63 5.20 11.67
C THR A 212 5.82 6.15 12.56
N PHE A 213 5.04 7.06 11.96
CA PHE A 213 4.19 7.98 12.72
C PHE A 213 3.04 7.26 13.47
N VAL A 214 2.42 6.25 12.86
CA VAL A 214 1.39 5.44 13.51
C VAL A 214 1.97 4.72 14.74
N ASN A 215 3.13 4.07 14.59
CA ASN A 215 3.81 3.39 15.70
C ASN A 215 4.22 4.38 16.80
N ALA A 216 4.70 5.57 16.43
CA ALA A 216 5.02 6.62 17.40
C ALA A 216 3.76 7.15 18.12
N GLY A 217 2.62 7.26 17.42
CA GLY A 217 1.33 7.61 18.01
C GLY A 217 0.86 6.59 19.04
N VAL A 218 1.03 5.28 18.76
CA VAL A 218 0.75 4.20 19.72
C VAL A 218 1.64 4.33 20.95
N LEU A 219 2.93 4.64 20.78
CA LEU A 219 3.85 4.87 21.90
C LEU A 219 3.34 6.00 22.81
N LEU A 220 2.97 7.15 22.23
CA LEU A 220 2.44 8.30 22.97
C LEU A 220 1.13 7.97 23.72
N LEU A 221 0.23 7.20 23.10
CA LEU A 221 -1.01 6.76 23.74
C LEU A 221 -0.74 5.82 24.92
N ARG A 222 0.26 4.94 24.82
CA ARG A 222 0.64 3.98 25.88
C ARG A 222 1.43 4.61 27.02
N MET A 223 2.08 5.76 26.79
CA MET A 223 2.70 6.55 27.85
C MET A 223 1.68 7.30 28.71
N ARG A 224 0.40 7.35 28.32
CA ARG A 224 -0.65 7.94 29.17
C ARG A 224 -0.93 7.01 30.37
N PRO A 225 -0.88 7.53 31.62
CA PRO A 225 -1.03 6.73 32.84
C PRO A 225 -2.35 5.93 32.92
N SER A 226 -3.38 6.36 32.19
CA SER A 226 -4.71 5.72 32.19
C SER A 226 -4.82 4.46 31.31
N LEU A 227 -3.80 4.13 30.50
CA LEU A 227 -3.92 3.14 29.40
C LEU A 227 -2.76 2.11 29.31
N GLY A 228 -1.75 2.09 30.20
CA GLY A 228 -0.59 1.21 29.98
C GLY A 228 0.34 0.87 31.16
N GLY A 229 0.79 -0.39 31.15
CA GLY A 229 1.93 -0.92 31.92
C GLY A 229 3.24 -0.97 31.10
N VAL A 230 4.37 -0.97 31.82
CA VAL A 230 5.72 -0.56 31.33
C VAL A 230 6.33 -1.47 30.25
N GLU A 231 6.07 -2.78 30.25
CA GLU A 231 6.74 -3.73 29.33
C GLU A 231 6.36 -3.58 27.84
N VAL A 232 5.20 -3.02 27.54
CA VAL A 232 4.72 -2.88 26.14
C VAL A 232 5.42 -1.70 25.44
N VAL A 233 5.87 -0.70 26.19
CA VAL A 233 6.51 0.52 25.67
C VAL A 233 7.85 0.20 24.98
N HIS A 234 8.65 -0.69 25.56
CA HIS A 234 9.97 -1.06 25.01
C HIS A 234 9.84 -1.79 23.65
N ARG A 235 8.83 -2.67 23.52
CA ARG A 235 8.53 -3.37 22.26
C ARG A 235 8.09 -2.39 21.16
N VAL A 236 7.21 -1.44 21.48
CA VAL A 236 6.74 -0.43 20.51
C VAL A 236 7.89 0.48 20.06
N LEU A 237 8.81 0.84 20.95
CA LEU A 237 9.97 1.66 20.61
C LEU A 237 10.90 0.97 19.60
N LEU A 238 11.13 -0.34 19.74
CA LEU A 238 11.88 -1.13 18.75
C LEU A 238 11.21 -1.13 17.37
N TYR A 239 9.88 -1.22 17.31
CA TYR A 239 9.14 -1.13 16.04
C TYR A 239 9.22 0.26 15.41
N VAL A 240 9.14 1.33 16.22
CA VAL A 240 9.34 2.71 15.72
C VAL A 240 10.74 2.89 15.15
N ALA A 241 11.77 2.46 15.90
CA ALA A 241 13.16 2.61 15.48
C ALA A 241 13.49 1.80 14.22
N SER A 242 12.98 0.56 14.12
CA SER A 242 13.19 -0.28 12.93
C SER A 242 12.46 0.25 11.69
N CYS A 243 11.20 0.67 11.81
CA CYS A 243 10.48 1.30 10.69
C CYS A 243 11.15 2.59 10.24
N PHE A 244 11.61 3.42 11.18
CA PHE A 244 12.29 4.67 10.85
C PHE A 244 13.65 4.41 10.17
N ALA A 245 14.44 3.47 10.70
CA ALA A 245 15.73 3.10 10.11
C ALA A 245 15.56 2.52 8.70
N LEU A 246 14.56 1.66 8.49
CA LEU A 246 14.26 1.08 7.19
C LEU A 246 13.80 2.15 6.18
N SER A 247 12.90 3.04 6.60
CA SER A 247 12.46 4.19 5.79
C SER A 247 13.65 5.04 5.35
N LEU A 248 14.54 5.37 6.29
CA LEU A 248 15.70 6.21 6.03
C LEU A 248 16.71 5.54 5.10
N SER A 249 17.02 4.25 5.33
CA SER A 249 17.92 3.48 4.45
C SER A 249 17.38 3.44 3.02
N PHE A 250 16.08 3.18 2.86
CA PHE A 250 15.47 3.08 1.55
C PHE A 250 15.46 4.43 0.80
N VAL A 251 15.22 5.55 1.49
CA VAL A 251 15.30 6.90 0.89
C VAL A 251 16.69 7.16 0.32
N PHE A 252 17.75 6.85 1.07
CA PHE A 252 19.11 7.16 0.67
C PHE A 252 19.59 6.37 -0.55
N ASP A 253 19.09 5.15 -0.73
CA ASP A 253 19.46 4.29 -1.86
C ASP A 253 18.72 4.66 -3.16
N LEU A 254 17.64 5.45 -3.07
CA LEU A 254 16.86 5.87 -4.23
C LEU A 254 17.50 7.04 -4.99
N PRO A 255 17.19 7.21 -6.28
CA PRO A 255 17.64 8.36 -7.07
C PRO A 255 17.24 9.70 -6.44
N TRP A 256 18.05 10.73 -6.69
CA TRP A 256 17.84 12.08 -6.15
C TRP A 256 16.44 12.66 -6.44
N THR A 257 15.86 12.31 -7.58
CA THR A 257 14.48 12.66 -7.95
C THR A 257 13.45 12.15 -6.94
N ASN A 258 13.59 10.90 -6.50
CA ASN A 258 12.66 10.25 -5.58
C ASN A 258 12.85 10.79 -4.16
N GLN A 259 14.10 11.05 -3.77
CA GLN A 259 14.43 11.70 -2.51
C GLN A 259 13.81 13.10 -2.42
N CYS A 260 13.95 13.90 -3.47
CA CYS A 260 13.34 15.23 -3.55
C CYS A 260 11.82 15.15 -3.47
N ALA A 261 11.19 14.21 -4.19
CA ALA A 261 9.75 14.01 -4.14
C ALA A 261 9.27 13.63 -2.73
N PHE A 262 9.99 12.74 -2.05
CA PHE A 262 9.70 12.37 -0.67
C PHE A 262 9.83 13.56 0.29
N VAL A 263 10.93 14.30 0.22
CA VAL A 263 11.16 15.49 1.06
C VAL A 263 10.07 16.53 0.81
N MET A 264 9.70 16.79 -0.44
CA MET A 264 8.59 17.69 -0.79
C MET A 264 7.27 17.21 -0.18
N MET A 265 6.98 15.91 -0.23
CA MET A 265 5.75 15.35 0.35
C MET A 265 5.73 15.47 1.89
N VAL A 266 6.86 15.23 2.55
CA VAL A 266 6.99 15.41 4.01
C VAL A 266 6.81 16.87 4.40
N ILE A 267 7.47 17.79 3.68
CA ILE A 267 7.34 19.23 3.91
C ILE A 267 5.90 19.68 3.65
N ALA A 268 5.27 19.25 2.56
CA ALA A 268 3.87 19.56 2.25
C ALA A 268 2.93 19.06 3.34
N SER A 269 3.13 17.84 3.83
CA SER A 269 2.36 17.26 4.93
C SER A 269 2.54 18.06 6.22
N PHE A 270 3.78 18.42 6.57
CA PHE A 270 4.08 19.20 7.76
C PHE A 270 3.52 20.63 7.67
N MET A 271 3.66 21.29 6.52
CA MET A 271 3.06 22.60 6.26
C MET A 271 1.54 22.56 6.36
N TYR A 272 0.91 21.50 5.82
CA TYR A 272 -0.52 21.28 5.92
C TYR A 272 -0.95 21.12 7.38
N ILE A 273 -0.31 20.23 8.14
CA ILE A 273 -0.57 20.03 9.57
C ILE A 273 -0.31 21.30 10.38
N TYR A 274 0.76 22.04 10.12
CA TYR A 274 1.08 23.29 10.80
C TYR A 274 0.03 24.37 10.53
N ARG A 275 -0.38 24.53 9.27
CA ARG A 275 -1.45 25.47 8.87
C ARG A 275 -2.78 25.11 9.54
N LEU A 276 -3.08 23.81 9.67
CA LEU A 276 -4.24 23.29 10.39
C LEU A 276 -4.14 23.51 11.91
N GLY A 277 -2.96 23.28 12.50
CA GLY A 277 -2.68 23.55 13.92
C GLY A 277 -2.87 25.02 14.25
N LYS A 278 -2.48 25.93 13.33
CA LYS A 278 -2.73 27.37 13.47
C LYS A 278 -4.22 27.73 13.39
N LEU A 279 -4.98 27.07 12.51
CA LEU A 279 -6.44 27.23 12.39
C LEU A 279 -7.20 26.70 13.61
N ARG A 280 -6.78 25.56 14.18
CA ARG A 280 -7.37 25.00 15.40
C ARG A 280 -6.92 25.70 16.67
N CYS A 281 -5.68 26.17 16.79
CA CYS A 281 -5.26 26.98 17.94
C CYS A 281 -6.05 28.29 18.00
N ALA A 282 -6.38 28.91 16.87
CA ALA A 282 -7.26 30.08 16.84
C ALA A 282 -8.70 29.75 17.32
N MET A 283 -9.22 28.56 16.97
CA MET A 283 -10.55 28.09 17.39
C MET A 283 -10.60 27.59 18.84
N ILE A 284 -9.53 26.96 19.34
CA ILE A 284 -9.39 26.53 20.74
C ILE A 284 -9.18 27.73 21.66
N TYR A 285 -8.46 28.77 21.21
CA TYR A 285 -8.37 30.04 21.94
C TYR A 285 -9.74 30.72 22.07
N SER A 286 -10.57 30.73 21.02
CA SER A 286 -11.94 31.28 21.12
C SER A 286 -12.89 30.42 21.95
N LEU A 287 -12.66 29.10 22.06
CA LEU A 287 -13.48 28.19 22.89
C LEU A 287 -13.10 28.19 24.38
N TRP A 288 -11.87 28.58 24.72
CA TRP A 288 -11.39 28.66 26.12
C TRP A 288 -11.30 30.08 26.65
N TRP A 289 -11.16 31.08 25.78
CA TRP A 289 -10.89 32.49 26.15
C TRP A 289 -11.68 33.51 25.32
N GLY A 290 -12.68 33.09 24.54
CA GLY A 290 -13.60 34.01 23.86
C GLY A 290 -14.88 34.18 24.66
N ASP A 291 -14.98 35.31 25.37
CA ASP A 291 -16.12 35.96 26.04
C ASP A 291 -17.36 35.12 26.41
#